data_AF-A0A932IIC7-F1
#
_entry.id   AF-A0A932IIC7-F1
#
_cell.length_a   1.000
_cell.length_b   1.000
_cell.length_c   1.000
_cell.angle_alpha   90.00
_cell.angle_beta   90.00
_cell.angle_gamma   90.00
#
_symmetry.space_group_name_H-M   'P 1'
#
loop_
_entity.id
_entity.type
_entity.pdbx_description
1 polymer ?
#
loop_
_entity_poly.entity_id
_entity_poly.type
_entity_poly.pdbx_seq_one_letter_code
_entity_poly.pdbx_strand_id
1 'polypeptide(L)'
;MPAADFFSRPIPPLGELTVVALAGETYTRKVLAVSLQGMINQSRVRLYLVDGDIGGWRWWEAQGEAQSQRYWLERYNAVFGVALGPEVLLDQALDSFATEAAGYVVWNEAEPWTLNAATTEAGLWGALIATEAEAATLDALGLPRLDDLAGRWATAEASIRDTFATLYAQTSPLAVAIVAPEEYRLRDLLIQNRIFTIFGRPHGDYSTWLAVDEVLVATPGNQPVLGYLALTGGEEYSAVEAISATGKFLIPSDSSSNLSVHAAVRPALPAARSLADAGCSPGRLRVAIAISDGDNLAVPVNRYIGFGYWLAPERGQFPLGWSLTPALATLAPGIAATYLANRTDRDELVGMIGIGYANQTALPDPTYFLAATYDALAASRMSSLWLIDLALVVRELNPEGHDRVWAAVSAAYAQGRLDGVVHGYNYFGSLPPEPA
;
A
#
# COMPACT_ATOMS: atom_id res chain seq x y z
N MET A 1 -3.37 -6.21 -21.47
CA MET A 1 -2.43 -7.21 -20.91
C MET A 1 -3.01 -7.67 -19.57
N PRO A 2 -2.50 -8.69 -18.84
CA PRO A 2 -2.92 -8.84 -17.45
C PRO A 2 -2.63 -7.53 -16.70
N ALA A 3 -3.46 -7.19 -15.70
CA ALA A 3 -3.20 -6.05 -14.81
C ALA A 3 -1.76 -6.14 -14.26
N ALA A 4 -1.14 -4.98 -13.97
CA ALA A 4 0.22 -4.96 -13.44
C ALA A 4 0.34 -5.86 -12.21
N ASP A 5 1.05 -6.98 -12.35
CA ASP A 5 1.40 -7.85 -11.25
C ASP A 5 2.64 -7.28 -10.60
N PHE A 6 2.50 -6.79 -9.38
CA PHE A 6 3.58 -6.17 -8.61
C PHE A 6 4.41 -7.23 -7.85
N PHE A 7 4.10 -8.52 -8.00
CA PHE A 7 4.78 -9.60 -7.32
C PHE A 7 5.78 -10.31 -8.24
N SER A 8 7.01 -10.48 -7.75
CA SER A 8 8.06 -11.22 -8.48
C SER A 8 7.89 -12.73 -8.36
N ARG A 9 7.02 -13.15 -7.44
CA ARG A 9 6.79 -14.53 -7.07
C ARG A 9 5.32 -14.88 -7.32
N PRO A 10 5.03 -16.14 -7.69
CA PRO A 10 3.66 -16.63 -7.71
C PRO A 10 3.01 -16.39 -6.34
N ILE A 11 1.77 -15.92 -6.36
CA ILE A 11 0.97 -15.74 -5.14
C ILE A 11 0.89 -17.09 -4.41
N PRO A 12 1.31 -17.17 -3.14
CA PRO A 12 1.28 -18.42 -2.40
C PRO A 12 -0.17 -18.91 -2.22
N PRO A 13 -0.42 -20.23 -2.25
CA PRO A 13 -1.77 -20.75 -2.09
C PRO A 13 -2.33 -20.41 -0.71
N LEU A 14 -3.64 -20.11 -0.67
CA LEU A 14 -4.36 -19.94 0.59
C LEU A 14 -4.45 -21.27 1.35
N GLY A 15 -4.13 -21.21 2.64
CA GLY A 15 -4.40 -22.26 3.62
C GLY A 15 -5.55 -21.89 4.56
N GLU A 16 -5.75 -22.73 5.57
CA GLU A 16 -6.55 -22.35 6.73
C GLU A 16 -5.80 -21.26 7.50
N LEU A 17 -6.49 -20.16 7.82
CA LEU A 17 -5.90 -18.99 8.46
C LEU A 17 -6.00 -19.11 9.99
N THR A 18 -4.87 -19.27 10.67
CA THR A 18 -4.79 -19.04 12.11
C THR A 18 -4.78 -17.54 12.38
N VAL A 19 -5.65 -17.09 13.28
CA VAL A 19 -5.81 -15.68 13.63
C VAL A 19 -4.98 -15.38 14.87
N VAL A 20 -4.09 -14.41 14.82
CA VAL A 20 -3.24 -14.02 15.96
C VAL A 20 -3.70 -12.68 16.50
N ALA A 21 -4.15 -12.66 17.75
CA ALA A 21 -4.53 -11.44 18.44
C ALA A 21 -3.29 -10.74 19.01
N LEU A 22 -3.14 -9.44 18.75
CA LEU A 22 -1.99 -8.63 19.15
C LEU A 22 -2.33 -7.52 20.16
N ALA A 23 -3.58 -7.50 20.66
CA ALA A 23 -3.98 -6.54 21.69
C ALA A 23 -3.10 -6.71 22.95
N GLY A 24 -2.62 -5.60 23.50
CA GLY A 24 -1.68 -5.57 24.62
C GLY A 24 -0.21 -5.91 24.29
N GLU A 25 0.13 -6.29 23.05
CA GLU A 25 1.51 -6.57 22.67
C GLU A 25 2.36 -5.29 22.53
N THR A 26 3.66 -5.39 22.85
CA THR A 26 4.61 -4.28 22.63
C THR A 26 4.86 -4.06 21.13
N TYR A 27 5.39 -2.88 20.77
CA TYR A 27 5.78 -2.60 19.39
C TYR A 27 6.76 -3.67 18.83
N THR A 28 7.79 -4.03 19.61
CA THR A 28 8.78 -5.06 19.24
C THR A 28 8.14 -6.42 18.98
N ARG A 29 7.17 -6.81 19.80
CA ARG A 29 6.42 -8.07 19.63
C ARG A 29 5.44 -8.02 18.45
N LYS A 30 4.90 -6.85 18.10
CA LYS A 30 4.12 -6.66 16.86
C LYS A 30 5.00 -6.78 15.61
N VAL A 31 6.23 -6.26 15.66
CA VAL A 31 7.24 -6.49 14.60
C VAL A 31 7.58 -7.97 14.47
N LEU A 32 7.79 -8.67 15.59
CA LEU A 32 8.00 -10.12 15.60
C LEU A 32 6.82 -10.86 14.96
N ALA A 33 5.58 -10.53 15.35
CA ALA A 33 4.37 -11.12 14.80
C ALA A 33 4.21 -10.90 13.29
N VAL A 34 4.47 -9.68 12.79
CA VAL A 34 4.42 -9.39 11.36
C VAL A 34 5.53 -10.11 10.60
N SER A 35 6.72 -10.27 11.17
CA SER A 35 7.78 -11.06 10.55
C SER A 35 7.42 -12.55 10.46
N LEU A 36 6.79 -13.11 11.50
CA LEU A 36 6.25 -14.46 11.50
C LEU A 36 5.18 -14.62 10.41
N GLN A 37 4.24 -13.68 10.31
CA GLN A 37 3.22 -13.67 9.27
C GLN A 37 3.85 -13.67 7.88
N GLY A 38 4.73 -12.70 7.60
CA GLY A 38 5.38 -12.57 6.30
C GLY A 38 6.15 -13.82 5.91
N MET A 39 6.91 -14.39 6.85
CA MET A 39 7.69 -15.62 6.67
C MET A 39 6.79 -16.83 6.37
N ILE A 40 5.80 -17.11 7.23
CA ILE A 40 4.87 -18.24 7.03
C ILE A 40 4.11 -18.12 5.71
N ASN A 41 3.66 -16.89 5.40
CA ASN A 41 2.89 -16.61 4.20
C ASN A 41 3.75 -16.64 2.92
N GLN A 42 5.08 -16.77 2.98
CA GLN A 42 5.95 -16.92 1.79
C GLN A 42 5.68 -18.19 0.98
N SER A 43 5.32 -19.29 1.66
CA SER A 43 5.14 -20.60 1.03
C SER A 43 3.67 -21.00 0.93
N ARG A 44 2.88 -20.64 1.95
CA ARG A 44 1.44 -20.88 2.02
C ARG A 44 0.83 -19.89 3.01
N VAL A 45 -0.18 -19.13 2.57
CA VAL A 45 -0.83 -18.11 3.40
C VAL A 45 -1.65 -18.77 4.51
N ARG A 46 -1.21 -18.65 5.76
CA ARG A 46 -1.76 -19.35 6.94
C ARG A 46 -1.88 -18.48 8.20
N LEU A 47 -1.30 -17.28 8.22
CA LEU A 47 -1.38 -16.38 9.38
C LEU A 47 -2.06 -15.07 9.01
N TYR A 48 -3.02 -14.66 9.85
CA TYR A 48 -3.73 -13.39 9.80
C TYR A 48 -3.64 -12.71 11.17
N LEU A 49 -3.28 -11.43 11.21
CA LEU A 49 -3.09 -10.67 12.44
C LEU A 49 -4.29 -9.76 12.70
N VAL A 50 -4.72 -9.71 13.95
CA VAL A 50 -5.72 -8.75 14.43
C VAL A 50 -5.11 -7.93 15.56
N ASP A 51 -4.89 -6.63 15.32
CA ASP A 51 -4.36 -5.70 16.32
C ASP A 51 -5.46 -4.76 16.82
N GLY A 52 -5.81 -4.91 18.10
CA GLY A 52 -6.78 -4.06 18.80
C GLY A 52 -6.22 -2.71 19.25
N ASP A 53 -4.89 -2.57 19.35
CA ASP A 53 -4.22 -1.48 20.05
C ASP A 53 -3.06 -0.91 19.21
N ILE A 54 -3.33 -0.57 17.94
CA ILE A 54 -2.34 0.10 17.09
C ILE A 54 -1.97 1.41 17.80
N GLY A 55 -0.67 1.57 18.10
CA GLY A 55 -0.16 2.60 19.02
C GLY A 55 -0.42 4.05 18.59
N GLY A 56 0.22 5.01 19.28
CA GLY A 56 -0.04 6.44 19.06
C GLY A 56 0.45 7.03 17.73
N TRP A 57 1.30 6.32 16.99
CA TRP A 57 1.81 6.79 15.70
C TRP A 57 0.71 6.76 14.63
N ARG A 58 0.45 7.91 13.99
CA ARG A 58 -0.66 8.12 13.06
C ARG A 58 -2.00 7.55 13.55
N TRP A 59 -2.39 7.95 14.76
CA TRP A 59 -3.65 7.51 15.40
C TRP A 59 -4.89 7.66 14.52
N TRP A 60 -4.92 8.61 13.57
CA TRP A 60 -6.05 8.80 12.64
C TRP A 60 -6.17 7.68 11.60
N GLU A 61 -5.07 7.01 11.23
CA GLU A 61 -5.07 5.82 10.37
C GLU A 61 -5.29 4.53 11.18
N ALA A 62 -5.04 4.55 12.49
CA ALA A 62 -5.32 3.44 13.39
C ALA A 62 -6.81 3.30 13.77
N GLN A 63 -7.62 4.35 13.55
CA GLN A 63 -9.03 4.34 13.91
C GLN A 63 -9.81 3.29 13.12
N GLY A 64 -10.41 2.34 13.84
CA GLY A 64 -11.25 1.31 13.24
C GLY A 64 -10.48 0.18 12.55
N GLU A 65 -9.16 0.09 12.68
CA GLU A 65 -8.42 -0.97 11.99
C GLU A 65 -8.70 -2.36 12.55
N ALA A 66 -8.76 -2.53 13.88
CA ALA A 66 -9.18 -3.82 14.45
C ALA A 66 -10.56 -4.25 13.91
N GLN A 67 -11.46 -3.29 13.71
CA GLN A 67 -12.77 -3.50 13.12
C GLN A 67 -12.66 -3.87 11.64
N SER A 68 -11.84 -3.17 10.85
CA SER A 68 -11.66 -3.48 9.43
C SER A 68 -11.03 -4.86 9.23
N GLN A 69 -10.02 -5.21 10.03
CA GLN A 69 -9.36 -6.52 10.02
C GLN A 69 -10.37 -7.64 10.27
N ARG A 70 -11.18 -7.53 11.34
CA ARG A 70 -12.23 -8.51 11.63
C ARG A 70 -13.30 -8.56 10.53
N TYR A 71 -13.74 -7.41 10.03
CA TYR A 71 -14.71 -7.34 8.93
C TYR A 71 -14.22 -8.08 7.69
N TRP A 72 -12.96 -7.86 7.27
CA TRP A 72 -12.42 -8.52 6.09
C TRP A 72 -12.25 -10.01 6.28
N LEU A 73 -11.78 -10.44 7.46
CA LEU A 73 -11.67 -11.85 7.80
C LEU A 73 -13.03 -12.56 7.73
N GLU A 74 -14.06 -11.98 8.34
CA GLU A 74 -15.43 -12.49 8.30
C GLU A 74 -15.97 -12.52 6.87
N ARG A 75 -15.73 -11.46 6.08
CA ARG A 75 -16.16 -11.40 4.68
C ARG A 75 -15.48 -12.47 3.83
N TYR A 76 -14.19 -12.70 4.03
CA TYR A 76 -13.42 -13.70 3.31
C TYR A 76 -13.92 -15.11 3.61
N ASN A 77 -14.25 -15.40 4.86
CA ASN A 77 -14.86 -16.67 5.23
C ASN A 77 -16.27 -16.82 4.64
N ALA A 78 -17.15 -15.85 4.89
CA ALA A 78 -18.56 -15.96 4.54
C ALA A 78 -18.83 -15.92 3.03
N VAL A 79 -18.02 -15.19 2.25
CA VAL A 79 -18.29 -14.93 0.82
C VAL A 79 -17.31 -15.63 -0.10
N PHE A 80 -16.04 -15.76 0.30
CA PHE A 80 -15.01 -16.38 -0.54
C PHE A 80 -14.60 -17.76 -0.05
N GLY A 81 -15.20 -18.27 1.04
CA GLY A 81 -14.94 -19.61 1.56
C GLY A 81 -13.52 -19.80 2.11
N VAL A 82 -12.86 -18.72 2.53
CA VAL A 82 -11.55 -18.82 3.17
C VAL A 82 -11.69 -19.56 4.50
N ALA A 83 -10.96 -20.66 4.66
CA ALA A 83 -10.99 -21.45 5.88
C ALA A 83 -10.31 -20.69 7.03
N LEU A 84 -10.99 -20.64 8.19
CA LEU A 84 -10.48 -20.01 9.40
C LEU A 84 -10.17 -21.08 10.44
N GLY A 85 -8.95 -21.02 10.97
CA GLY A 85 -8.50 -21.79 12.12
C GLY A 85 -8.80 -21.06 13.44
N PRO A 86 -8.17 -21.47 14.55
CA PRO A 86 -8.39 -20.86 15.86
C PRO A 86 -7.84 -19.42 15.92
N GLU A 87 -8.44 -18.61 16.79
CA GLU A 87 -7.84 -17.37 17.29
C GLU A 87 -6.91 -17.70 18.47
N VAL A 88 -5.65 -17.27 18.39
CA VAL A 88 -4.57 -17.59 19.34
C VAL A 88 -3.80 -16.32 19.74
N LEU A 89 -3.09 -16.40 20.85
CA LEU A 89 -2.12 -15.36 21.25
C LEU A 89 -0.79 -15.54 20.51
N LEU A 90 0.04 -14.48 20.49
CA LEU A 90 1.33 -14.51 19.78
C LEU A 90 2.24 -15.65 20.25
N ASP A 91 2.34 -15.92 21.56
CA ASP A 91 3.20 -16.99 22.07
C ASP A 91 2.74 -18.37 21.56
N GLN A 92 1.42 -18.60 21.48
CA GLN A 92 0.87 -19.85 20.94
C GLN A 92 1.12 -19.98 19.42
N ALA A 93 1.10 -18.85 18.70
CA ALA A 93 1.48 -18.84 17.29
C ALA A 93 2.98 -19.13 17.12
N LEU A 94 3.85 -18.58 17.97
CA LEU A 94 5.28 -18.86 17.97
C LEU A 94 5.55 -20.36 18.24
N ASP A 95 4.90 -20.95 19.25
CA ASP A 95 5.00 -22.39 19.54
C ASP A 95 4.62 -23.26 18.35
N SER A 96 3.66 -22.80 17.53
CA SER A 96 3.11 -23.55 16.40
C SER A 96 3.90 -23.37 15.10
N PHE A 97 4.48 -22.20 14.88
CA PHE A 97 4.98 -21.78 13.56
C PHE A 97 6.45 -21.35 13.55
N ALA A 98 7.04 -20.96 14.67
CA ALA A 98 8.37 -20.32 14.66
C ALA A 98 9.47 -21.26 14.12
N THR A 99 9.36 -22.57 14.35
CA THR A 99 10.34 -23.56 13.85
C THR A 99 10.33 -23.73 12.32
N GLU A 100 9.36 -23.13 11.61
CA GLU A 100 9.40 -23.04 10.15
C GLU A 100 10.36 -21.95 9.66
N ALA A 101 10.75 -21.00 10.53
CA ALA A 101 11.76 -19.99 10.21
C ALA A 101 13.16 -20.61 10.23
N ALA A 102 14.07 -20.06 9.43
CA ALA A 102 15.48 -20.47 9.45
C ALA A 102 16.22 -19.99 10.72
N GLY A 103 15.68 -18.99 11.40
CA GLY A 103 16.25 -18.37 12.59
C GLY A 103 15.69 -16.96 12.81
N TYR A 104 16.42 -16.11 13.53
CA TYR A 104 16.03 -14.73 13.77
C TYR A 104 17.17 -13.73 13.59
N VAL A 105 16.83 -12.49 13.24
CA VAL A 105 17.73 -11.34 13.12
C VAL A 105 17.42 -10.36 14.25
N VAL A 106 18.45 -9.90 14.96
CA VAL A 106 18.32 -8.92 16.03
C VAL A 106 18.41 -7.50 15.50
N TRP A 107 17.42 -6.66 15.84
CA TRP A 107 17.43 -5.22 15.59
C TRP A 107 17.37 -4.44 16.90
N ASN A 108 17.67 -3.14 16.85
CA ASN A 108 17.75 -2.27 18.02
C ASN A 108 16.82 -1.05 17.89
N GLU A 109 15.92 -0.85 18.84
CA GLU A 109 14.99 0.29 18.89
C GLU A 109 15.71 1.65 18.94
N ALA A 110 16.90 1.70 19.56
CA ALA A 110 17.71 2.92 19.60
C ALA A 110 18.40 3.25 18.27
N GLU A 111 18.42 2.29 17.34
CA GLU A 111 19.00 2.40 16.00
C GLU A 111 17.93 2.01 14.96
N PRO A 112 16.88 2.82 14.81
CA PRO A 112 15.65 2.41 14.11
C PRO A 112 15.86 2.02 12.63
N TRP A 113 16.97 2.43 12.01
CA TRP A 113 17.35 1.97 10.66
C TRP A 113 17.65 0.48 10.59
N THR A 114 18.07 -0.15 11.70
CA THR A 114 18.33 -1.60 11.76
C THR A 114 17.08 -2.43 11.50
N LEU A 115 15.89 -1.91 11.78
CA LEU A 115 14.63 -2.62 11.50
C LEU A 115 14.38 -2.82 10.00
N ASN A 116 14.73 -1.83 9.17
CA ASN A 116 14.54 -1.91 7.72
C ASN A 116 15.54 -2.89 7.08
N ALA A 117 16.78 -2.90 7.59
CA ALA A 117 17.76 -3.92 7.27
C ALA A 117 17.27 -5.33 7.68
N ALA A 118 16.81 -5.51 8.93
CA ALA A 118 16.24 -6.77 9.43
C ALA A 118 15.04 -7.24 8.61
N THR A 119 14.20 -6.31 8.11
CA THR A 119 13.06 -6.63 7.24
C THR A 119 13.50 -7.21 5.90
N THR A 120 14.56 -6.64 5.32
CA THR A 120 15.17 -7.15 4.09
C THR A 120 15.77 -8.54 4.31
N GLU A 121 16.55 -8.71 5.38
CA GLU A 121 17.18 -9.99 5.75
C GLU A 121 16.14 -11.08 6.07
N ALA A 122 15.08 -10.74 6.80
CA ALA A 122 13.96 -11.64 7.09
C ALA A 122 13.31 -12.19 5.82
N GLY A 123 13.09 -11.34 4.82
CA GLY A 123 12.58 -11.77 3.51
C GLY A 123 13.54 -12.73 2.79
N LEU A 124 14.83 -12.39 2.75
CA LEU A 124 15.85 -13.17 2.04
C LEU A 124 16.11 -14.53 2.70
N TRP A 125 16.20 -14.57 4.03
CA TRP A 125 16.67 -15.72 4.78
C TRP A 125 15.54 -16.53 5.43
N GLY A 126 14.29 -16.06 5.35
CA GLY A 126 13.17 -16.69 6.04
C GLY A 126 13.32 -16.59 7.55
N ALA A 127 13.72 -15.41 8.03
CA ALA A 127 14.02 -15.16 9.44
C ALA A 127 12.88 -14.41 10.13
N LEU A 128 12.79 -14.55 11.45
CA LEU A 128 12.01 -13.67 12.31
C LEU A 128 12.80 -12.42 12.67
N ILE A 129 12.11 -11.33 12.98
CA ILE A 129 12.72 -10.07 13.45
C ILE A 129 12.45 -9.95 14.95
N ALA A 130 13.51 -9.78 15.75
CA ALA A 130 13.43 -9.72 17.19
C ALA A 130 14.35 -8.64 17.77
N THR A 131 14.07 -8.18 18.98
CA THR A 131 15.09 -7.47 19.77
C THR A 131 15.79 -8.45 20.70
N GLU A 132 16.82 -7.99 21.42
CA GLU A 132 17.48 -8.80 22.44
C GLU A 132 16.49 -9.27 23.54
N ALA A 133 15.37 -8.56 23.74
CA ALA A 133 14.34 -8.97 24.71
C ALA A 133 13.61 -10.26 24.32
N GLU A 134 13.44 -10.54 23.03
CA GLU A 134 12.77 -11.75 22.54
C GLU A 134 13.76 -12.90 22.24
N ALA A 135 15.07 -12.63 22.21
CA ALA A 135 16.10 -13.62 21.82
C ALA A 135 16.04 -14.91 22.64
N ALA A 136 15.97 -14.82 23.97
CA ALA A 136 15.93 -16.01 24.84
C ALA A 136 14.69 -16.89 24.60
N THR A 137 13.55 -16.29 24.24
CA THR A 137 12.33 -17.03 23.89
C THR A 137 12.51 -17.77 22.57
N LEU A 138 13.11 -17.14 21.57
CA LEU A 138 13.37 -17.75 20.26
C LEU A 138 14.45 -18.85 20.34
N ASP A 139 15.48 -18.64 21.16
CA ASP A 139 16.50 -19.67 21.44
C ASP A 139 15.85 -20.91 22.10
N ALA A 140 14.93 -20.71 23.05
CA ALA A 140 14.20 -21.80 23.69
C ALA A 140 13.28 -22.57 22.73
N LEU A 141 12.79 -21.91 21.67
CA LEU A 141 12.06 -22.52 20.56
C LEU A 141 12.99 -23.20 19.52
N GLY A 142 14.31 -23.14 19.73
CA GLY A 142 15.31 -23.78 18.87
C GLY A 142 15.69 -22.98 17.62
N LEU A 143 15.33 -21.69 17.55
CA LEU A 143 15.73 -20.83 16.44
C LEU A 143 17.15 -20.30 16.67
N PRO A 144 18.07 -20.44 15.71
CA PRO A 144 19.38 -19.81 15.82
C PRO A 144 19.31 -18.30 15.55
N ARG A 145 20.16 -17.53 16.23
CA ARG A 145 20.47 -16.14 15.84
C ARG A 145 21.25 -16.16 14.51
N LEU A 146 20.66 -15.63 13.45
CA LEU A 146 21.26 -15.55 12.12
C LEU A 146 22.13 -14.32 11.96
N ASP A 147 21.69 -13.19 12.52
CA ASP A 147 22.45 -11.96 12.49
C ASP A 147 22.11 -11.03 13.66
N ASP A 148 23.01 -10.10 13.96
CA ASP A 148 22.86 -9.04 14.95
C ASP A 148 23.25 -7.70 14.33
N LEU A 149 22.25 -6.85 14.13
CA LEU A 149 22.40 -5.56 13.45
C LEU A 149 22.73 -4.42 14.41
N ALA A 150 22.68 -4.66 15.73
CA ALA A 150 22.93 -3.63 16.73
C ALA A 150 24.38 -3.13 16.64
N GLY A 151 24.56 -1.81 16.62
CA GLY A 151 25.85 -1.16 16.52
C GLY A 151 26.53 -1.26 15.16
N ARG A 152 25.88 -1.83 14.13
CA ARG A 152 26.48 -2.04 12.80
C ARG A 152 26.69 -0.73 12.03
N TRP A 153 25.76 0.21 12.17
CA TRP A 153 25.81 1.50 11.50
C TRP A 153 25.53 2.63 12.47
N ALA A 154 26.31 3.71 12.37
CA ALA A 154 26.12 4.90 13.18
C ALA A 154 24.95 5.79 12.71
N THR A 155 24.52 5.65 11.45
CA THR A 155 23.48 6.48 10.82
C THR A 155 22.59 5.66 9.88
N ALA A 156 21.38 6.17 9.66
CA ALA A 156 20.45 5.61 8.67
C ALA A 156 21.04 5.66 7.24
N GLU A 157 21.72 6.74 6.87
CA GLU A 157 22.43 6.86 5.59
C GLU A 157 23.42 5.70 5.38
N ALA A 158 24.28 5.42 6.36
CA ALA A 158 25.27 4.34 6.26
C ALA A 158 24.59 2.98 6.12
N SER A 159 23.50 2.75 6.86
CA SER A 159 22.70 1.52 6.75
C SER A 159 22.07 1.37 5.35
N ILE A 160 21.49 2.43 4.78
CA ILE A 160 20.89 2.41 3.44
C ILE A 160 21.95 2.08 2.37
N ARG A 161 23.08 2.81 2.36
CA ARG A 161 24.13 2.62 1.35
C ARG A 161 24.72 1.20 1.43
N ASP A 162 24.99 0.70 2.63
CA ASP A 162 25.59 -0.62 2.84
C ASP A 162 24.61 -1.75 2.48
N THR A 163 23.37 -1.69 2.96
CA THR A 163 22.35 -2.71 2.62
C THR A 163 21.98 -2.68 1.14
N PHE A 164 21.98 -1.51 0.50
CA PHE A 164 21.79 -1.44 -0.95
C PHE A 164 22.94 -2.10 -1.71
N ALA A 165 24.19 -1.89 -1.28
CA ALA A 165 25.36 -2.50 -1.90
C ALA A 165 25.43 -4.02 -1.69
N THR A 166 24.94 -4.53 -0.57
CA THR A 166 25.15 -5.94 -0.15
C THR A 166 23.91 -6.83 -0.31
N LEU A 167 22.70 -6.30 -0.11
CA LEU A 167 21.47 -7.08 -0.07
C LEU A 167 20.58 -6.88 -1.29
N TYR A 168 20.49 -5.67 -1.85
CA TYR A 168 19.48 -5.35 -2.90
C TYR A 168 19.51 -6.31 -4.10
N ALA A 169 20.69 -6.69 -4.58
CA ALA A 169 20.82 -7.60 -5.73
C ALA A 169 20.20 -9.00 -5.52
N GLN A 170 19.94 -9.38 -4.26
CA GLN A 170 19.31 -10.65 -3.89
C GLN A 170 17.80 -10.52 -3.69
N THR A 171 17.29 -9.29 -3.61
CA THR A 171 15.87 -8.98 -3.38
C THR A 171 15.07 -9.06 -4.67
N SER A 172 13.74 -8.99 -4.52
CA SER A 172 12.82 -8.89 -5.65
C SER A 172 13.03 -7.56 -6.40
N PRO A 173 13.24 -7.57 -7.73
CA PRO A 173 13.46 -6.36 -8.50
C PRO A 173 12.17 -5.64 -8.91
N LEU A 174 10.99 -6.04 -8.40
CA LEU A 174 9.69 -5.51 -8.84
C LEU A 174 9.14 -4.41 -7.94
N ALA A 175 9.78 -4.11 -6.81
CA ALA A 175 9.43 -2.98 -5.98
C ALA A 175 10.60 -2.60 -5.06
N VAL A 176 10.56 -1.37 -4.54
CA VAL A 176 11.35 -0.95 -3.38
C VAL A 176 10.36 -0.47 -2.32
N ALA A 177 10.68 -0.65 -1.04
CA ALA A 177 9.85 -0.16 0.05
C ALA A 177 10.53 0.97 0.82
N ILE A 178 9.78 2.03 1.09
CA ILE A 178 10.18 3.14 1.95
C ILE A 178 9.21 3.18 3.14
N VAL A 179 9.64 2.66 4.28
CA VAL A 179 8.77 2.44 5.45
C VAL A 179 9.38 2.99 6.72
N ALA A 180 8.65 3.91 7.36
CA ALA A 180 9.06 4.46 8.65
C ALA A 180 9.32 3.33 9.66
N PRO A 181 10.41 3.37 10.43
CA PRO A 181 10.68 2.38 11.46
C PRO A 181 9.60 2.27 12.53
N GLU A 182 8.75 3.29 12.71
CA GLU A 182 7.59 3.25 13.62
C GLU A 182 6.39 2.50 13.02
N GLU A 183 6.43 2.16 11.73
CA GLU A 183 5.37 1.47 11.02
C GLU A 183 5.76 0.01 10.75
N TYR A 184 4.90 -0.90 11.19
CA TYR A 184 5.16 -2.33 11.15
C TYR A 184 4.21 -3.08 10.21
N ARG A 185 3.02 -2.52 9.91
CA ARG A 185 1.90 -3.24 9.27
C ARG A 185 2.23 -3.80 7.89
N LEU A 186 2.88 -3.02 7.02
CA LEU A 186 3.23 -3.43 5.66
C LEU A 186 4.29 -4.54 5.59
N ARG A 187 5.05 -4.80 6.67
CA ARG A 187 6.25 -5.64 6.61
C ARG A 187 5.95 -7.10 6.28
N ASP A 188 4.74 -7.59 6.51
CA ASP A 188 4.33 -8.96 6.15
C ASP A 188 4.47 -9.19 4.65
N LEU A 189 3.97 -8.25 3.83
CA LEU A 189 4.05 -8.31 2.38
C LEU A 189 5.50 -8.17 1.88
N LEU A 190 6.27 -7.28 2.52
CA LEU A 190 7.67 -7.03 2.15
C LEU A 190 8.52 -8.28 2.38
N ILE A 191 8.35 -8.92 3.54
CA ILE A 191 9.01 -10.18 3.87
C ILE A 191 8.51 -11.28 2.93
N GLN A 192 7.20 -11.40 2.70
CA GLN A 192 6.62 -12.42 1.81
C GLN A 192 7.25 -12.36 0.40
N ASN A 193 7.50 -11.16 -0.10
CA ASN A 193 7.95 -10.91 -1.47
C ASN A 193 9.43 -10.56 -1.58
N ARG A 194 10.19 -10.60 -0.48
CA ARG A 194 11.63 -10.25 -0.43
C ARG A 194 11.91 -8.86 -0.98
N ILE A 195 11.13 -7.86 -0.55
CA ILE A 195 11.27 -6.48 -1.02
C ILE A 195 12.36 -5.76 -0.23
N PHE A 196 13.26 -5.08 -0.95
CA PHE A 196 14.28 -4.22 -0.32
C PHE A 196 13.62 -3.05 0.41
N THR A 197 13.95 -2.88 1.68
CA THR A 197 13.25 -1.93 2.57
C THR A 197 14.24 -0.91 3.14
N ILE A 198 13.94 0.37 2.99
CA ILE A 198 14.72 1.51 3.48
C ILE A 198 13.81 2.58 4.07
N PHE A 199 14.37 3.64 4.64
CA PHE A 199 13.60 4.82 5.00
C PHE A 199 14.42 6.10 5.04
N GLY A 200 13.80 7.17 4.55
CA GLY A 200 14.27 8.55 4.64
C GLY A 200 13.13 9.47 4.21
N ARG A 201 13.15 10.72 4.68
CA ARG A 201 12.08 11.71 4.46
C ARG A 201 12.64 12.97 3.81
N PRO A 202 11.97 13.59 2.81
CA PRO A 202 12.47 14.76 2.09
C PRO A 202 12.88 15.96 2.95
N HIS A 203 12.18 16.23 4.06
CA HIS A 203 12.52 17.31 5.00
C HIS A 203 13.06 16.78 6.34
N GLY A 204 13.54 15.53 6.36
CA GLY A 204 14.25 14.94 7.48
C GLY A 204 15.75 15.22 7.42
N ASP A 205 16.55 14.26 7.88
CA ASP A 205 18.00 14.31 7.71
C ASP A 205 18.37 14.27 6.21
N TYR A 206 19.09 15.31 5.76
CA TYR A 206 19.38 15.51 4.34
C TYR A 206 20.25 14.40 3.75
N SER A 207 21.22 13.88 4.49
CA SER A 207 22.10 12.83 3.96
C SER A 207 21.39 11.48 3.86
N THR A 208 20.47 11.19 4.80
CA THR A 208 19.55 10.06 4.71
C THR A 208 18.61 10.20 3.50
N TRP A 209 18.05 11.39 3.24
CA TRP A 209 17.23 11.61 2.05
C TRP A 209 18.02 11.42 0.75
N LEU A 210 19.26 11.92 0.68
CA LEU A 210 20.15 11.67 -0.46
C LEU A 210 20.39 10.18 -0.70
N ALA A 211 20.59 9.38 0.35
CA ALA A 211 20.75 7.93 0.19
C ALA A 211 19.47 7.25 -0.34
N VAL A 212 18.28 7.74 0.04
CA VAL A 212 17.02 7.27 -0.56
C VAL A 212 16.94 7.64 -2.04
N ASP A 213 17.25 8.89 -2.40
CA ASP A 213 17.26 9.35 -3.80
C ASP A 213 18.24 8.54 -4.66
N GLU A 214 19.44 8.24 -4.15
CA GLU A 214 20.40 7.37 -4.82
C GLU A 214 19.81 5.97 -5.13
N VAL A 215 19.07 5.37 -4.19
CA VAL A 215 18.36 4.11 -4.42
C VAL A 215 17.26 4.28 -5.46
N LEU A 216 16.47 5.36 -5.40
CA LEU A 216 15.44 5.64 -6.40
C LEU A 216 16.03 5.79 -7.80
N VAL A 217 17.17 6.46 -7.95
CA VAL A 217 17.86 6.62 -9.24
C VAL A 217 18.47 5.30 -9.73
N ALA A 218 19.07 4.52 -8.83
CA ALA A 218 19.79 3.29 -9.19
C ALA A 218 18.89 2.08 -9.47
N THR A 219 17.64 2.11 -9.02
CA THR A 219 16.69 1.00 -9.21
C THR A 219 15.82 1.18 -10.46
N PRO A 220 15.30 0.08 -11.06
CA PRO A 220 14.55 0.15 -12.31
C PRO A 220 13.35 1.13 -12.26
N GLY A 221 13.09 1.83 -13.36
CA GLY A 221 11.82 2.56 -13.54
C GLY A 221 10.65 1.59 -13.71
N ASN A 222 9.43 2.13 -13.85
CA ASN A 222 8.19 1.38 -14.07
C ASN A 222 7.83 0.37 -12.97
N GLN A 223 8.35 0.57 -11.76
CA GLN A 223 8.05 -0.25 -10.58
C GLN A 223 7.43 0.60 -9.45
N PRO A 224 6.58 0.00 -8.61
CA PRO A 224 6.07 0.65 -7.42
C PRO A 224 7.14 0.92 -6.37
N VAL A 225 6.95 2.01 -5.63
CA VAL A 225 7.52 2.22 -4.30
C VAL A 225 6.41 1.94 -3.28
N LEU A 226 6.58 0.93 -2.43
CA LEU A 226 5.63 0.59 -1.37
C LEU A 226 5.96 1.38 -0.09
N GLY A 227 4.95 1.64 0.73
CA GLY A 227 5.10 2.39 1.98
C GLY A 227 4.66 3.85 1.87
N TYR A 228 5.19 4.72 2.74
CA TYR A 228 4.93 6.16 2.73
C TYR A 228 6.02 6.88 3.50
N LEU A 229 6.28 8.14 3.14
CA LEU A 229 7.48 8.85 3.58
C LEU A 229 7.26 10.30 3.99
N ALA A 230 6.01 10.77 4.04
CA ALA A 230 5.68 12.16 4.39
C ALA A 230 4.90 12.27 5.71
N LEU A 231 4.97 13.44 6.35
CA LEU A 231 4.06 13.87 7.43
C LEU A 231 3.28 15.14 7.09
N THR A 232 3.71 15.85 6.05
CA THR A 232 3.09 17.10 5.59
C THR A 232 2.86 17.05 4.08
N GLY A 233 1.89 17.81 3.57
CA GLY A 233 1.65 17.89 2.13
C GLY A 233 2.85 18.42 1.33
N GLY A 234 3.71 19.24 1.95
CA GLY A 234 4.96 19.68 1.32
C GLY A 234 5.99 18.56 1.18
N GLU A 235 6.11 17.70 2.19
CA GLU A 235 6.96 16.50 2.09
C GLU A 235 6.40 15.48 1.11
N GLU A 236 5.07 15.31 1.08
CA GLU A 236 4.39 14.44 0.12
C GLU A 236 4.67 14.88 -1.31
N TYR A 237 4.52 16.17 -1.59
CA TYR A 237 4.87 16.74 -2.90
C TYR A 237 6.33 16.45 -3.28
N SER A 238 7.28 16.76 -2.39
CA SER A 238 8.71 16.51 -2.64
C SER A 238 9.02 15.02 -2.85
N ALA A 239 8.39 14.14 -2.08
CA ALA A 239 8.57 12.69 -2.17
C ALA A 239 8.03 12.14 -3.50
N VAL A 240 6.79 12.47 -3.85
CA VAL A 240 6.14 11.99 -5.07
C VAL A 240 6.84 12.54 -6.30
N GLU A 241 7.31 13.78 -6.27
CA GLU A 241 8.10 14.36 -7.36
C GLU A 241 9.40 13.59 -7.57
N ALA A 242 10.16 13.32 -6.51
CA ALA A 242 11.41 12.55 -6.59
C ALA A 242 11.17 11.12 -7.10
N ILE A 243 10.14 10.43 -6.60
CA ILE A 243 9.75 9.09 -7.06
C ILE A 243 9.37 9.13 -8.55
N SER A 244 8.53 10.09 -8.97
CA SER A 244 8.06 10.23 -10.35
C SER A 244 9.20 10.56 -11.31
N ALA A 245 10.12 11.44 -10.92
CA ALA A 245 11.28 11.80 -11.74
C ALA A 245 12.19 10.60 -12.08
N THR A 246 12.17 9.53 -11.27
CA THR A 246 12.89 8.27 -11.54
C THR A 246 12.06 7.22 -12.30
N GLY A 247 10.89 7.62 -12.83
CA GLY A 247 9.98 6.76 -13.56
C GLY A 247 9.20 5.77 -12.70
N LYS A 248 9.12 6.00 -11.38
CA LYS A 248 8.42 5.14 -10.43
C LYS A 248 7.13 5.80 -9.96
N PHE A 249 6.36 5.07 -9.16
CA PHE A 249 5.10 5.54 -8.58
C PHE A 249 4.96 5.00 -7.16
N LEU A 250 4.44 5.82 -6.25
CA LEU A 250 4.21 5.46 -4.86
C LEU A 250 2.90 4.66 -4.74
N ILE A 251 2.86 3.62 -3.93
CA ILE A 251 1.60 3.04 -3.46
C ILE A 251 1.57 3.25 -1.95
N PRO A 252 0.85 4.27 -1.44
CA PRO A 252 0.74 4.52 -0.01
C PRO A 252 0.11 3.29 0.65
N SER A 253 0.92 2.55 1.40
CA SER A 253 0.56 1.21 1.90
C SER A 253 1.18 0.87 3.24
N ASP A 254 1.96 1.78 3.84
CA ASP A 254 2.67 1.54 5.09
C ASP A 254 1.71 1.19 6.23
N SER A 255 0.55 1.86 6.27
CA SER A 255 -0.49 1.69 7.29
C SER A 255 -1.56 0.62 6.96
N SER A 256 -1.32 -0.27 6.00
CA SER A 256 -2.24 -1.36 5.63
C SER A 256 -1.76 -2.71 6.15
N SER A 257 -2.52 -3.33 7.07
CA SER A 257 -2.17 -4.64 7.63
C SER A 257 -2.52 -5.81 6.71
N ASN A 258 -1.92 -6.98 6.97
CA ASN A 258 -2.30 -8.28 6.40
C ASN A 258 -2.27 -8.34 4.86
N LEU A 259 -1.46 -7.51 4.19
CA LEU A 259 -1.42 -7.46 2.73
C LEU A 259 -0.94 -8.78 2.13
N SER A 260 -0.09 -9.55 2.83
CA SER A 260 0.31 -10.90 2.41
C SER A 260 -0.86 -11.88 2.33
N VAL A 261 -1.93 -11.62 3.08
CA VAL A 261 -3.20 -12.37 3.02
C VAL A 261 -4.15 -11.77 2.00
N HIS A 262 -4.36 -10.45 2.05
CA HIS A 262 -5.25 -9.74 1.14
C HIS A 262 -4.89 -9.98 -0.33
N ALA A 263 -3.59 -10.04 -0.67
CA ALA A 263 -3.10 -10.33 -2.00
C ALA A 263 -3.41 -11.76 -2.48
N ALA A 264 -3.61 -12.71 -1.56
CA ALA A 264 -3.89 -14.11 -1.89
C ALA A 264 -5.39 -14.41 -2.04
N VAL A 265 -6.27 -13.58 -1.49
CA VAL A 265 -7.72 -13.71 -1.66
C VAL A 265 -8.15 -13.13 -3.00
N ARG A 266 -8.29 -14.01 -4.00
CA ARG A 266 -8.52 -13.66 -5.41
C ARG A 266 -9.81 -14.28 -5.96
N PRO A 267 -10.99 -13.79 -5.57
CA PRO A 267 -12.26 -14.28 -6.09
C PRO A 267 -12.46 -13.84 -7.56
N ALA A 268 -13.39 -14.50 -8.25
CA ALA A 268 -13.87 -14.00 -9.53
C ALA A 268 -14.59 -12.66 -9.34
N LEU A 269 -14.34 -11.71 -10.24
CA LEU A 269 -15.01 -10.42 -10.20
C LEU A 269 -16.42 -10.51 -10.80
N PRO A 270 -17.42 -9.83 -10.19
CA PRO A 270 -18.74 -9.70 -10.80
C PRO A 270 -18.67 -8.96 -12.13
N ALA A 271 -19.73 -9.08 -12.93
CA ALA A 271 -19.84 -8.39 -14.21
C ALA A 271 -19.78 -6.87 -14.04
N ALA A 272 -19.16 -6.19 -15.01
CA ALA A 272 -19.26 -4.74 -15.11
C ALA A 272 -20.72 -4.34 -15.31
N ARG A 273 -21.11 -3.21 -14.71
CA ARG A 273 -22.41 -2.60 -14.93
C ARG A 273 -22.21 -1.38 -15.82
N SER A 274 -23.05 -1.22 -16.83
CA SER A 274 -23.13 0.03 -17.60
C SER A 274 -23.91 1.07 -16.79
N LEU A 275 -23.36 2.27 -16.69
CA LEU A 275 -24.12 3.44 -16.25
C LEU A 275 -25.06 3.86 -17.39
N ALA A 276 -26.28 4.27 -17.03
CA ALA A 276 -27.24 4.77 -18.00
C ALA A 276 -26.86 6.20 -18.42
N ASP A 277 -26.91 6.50 -19.72
CA ASP A 277 -26.75 7.88 -20.20
C ASP A 277 -27.90 8.75 -19.69
N ALA A 278 -27.56 9.75 -18.89
CA ALA A 278 -28.53 10.72 -18.36
C ALA A 278 -28.92 11.81 -19.39
N GLY A 279 -28.36 11.76 -20.61
CA GLY A 279 -28.52 12.75 -21.67
C GLY A 279 -27.93 14.11 -21.30
N CYS A 280 -28.13 15.13 -22.14
CA CYS A 280 -27.82 16.53 -21.83
C CYS A 280 -29.12 17.35 -21.79
N SER A 281 -29.41 17.99 -20.66
CA SER A 281 -30.61 18.82 -20.47
C SER A 281 -30.20 20.27 -20.18
N PRO A 282 -30.36 21.21 -21.14
CA PRO A 282 -29.99 22.61 -20.96
C PRO A 282 -30.66 23.25 -19.73
N GLY A 283 -29.98 24.19 -19.09
CA GLY A 283 -30.54 24.97 -17.96
C GLY A 283 -30.57 24.23 -16.61
N ARG A 284 -29.92 23.06 -16.48
CA ARG A 284 -29.75 22.35 -15.21
C ARG A 284 -28.30 22.35 -14.74
N LEU A 285 -28.08 22.69 -13.48
CA LEU A 285 -26.82 22.45 -12.79
C LEU A 285 -26.69 20.94 -12.49
N ARG A 286 -25.54 20.35 -12.86
CA ARG A 286 -25.18 18.97 -12.51
C ARG A 286 -24.02 19.01 -11.54
N VAL A 287 -24.15 18.27 -10.44
CA VAL A 287 -23.14 18.19 -9.39
C VAL A 287 -22.72 16.73 -9.28
N ALA A 288 -21.41 16.49 -9.35
CA ALA A 288 -20.79 15.22 -9.01
C ALA A 288 -20.03 15.39 -7.69
N ILE A 289 -20.15 14.40 -6.81
CA ILE A 289 -19.49 14.38 -5.50
C ILE A 289 -18.74 13.06 -5.40
N ALA A 290 -17.46 13.11 -5.04
CA ALA A 290 -16.63 11.94 -4.81
C ALA A 290 -15.76 12.14 -3.56
N ILE A 291 -15.48 11.04 -2.85
CA ILE A 291 -14.60 11.02 -1.67
C ILE A 291 -13.16 10.81 -2.09
N SER A 292 -12.26 11.54 -1.46
CA SER A 292 -10.81 11.54 -1.64
C SER A 292 -10.02 10.34 -1.13
N ASP A 293 -8.71 10.45 -1.39
CA ASP A 293 -7.61 9.72 -0.74
C ASP A 293 -7.63 8.20 -1.00
N GLY A 294 -8.44 7.74 -1.95
CA GLY A 294 -8.53 6.33 -2.32
C GLY A 294 -7.27 5.75 -2.94
N ASP A 295 -6.31 6.60 -3.36
CA ASP A 295 -4.96 6.19 -3.76
C ASP A 295 -4.16 5.58 -2.59
N ASN A 296 -4.39 6.06 -1.36
CA ASN A 296 -3.84 5.50 -0.14
C ASN A 296 -4.59 4.22 0.22
N LEU A 297 -3.88 3.09 0.23
CA LEU A 297 -4.45 1.76 0.41
C LEU A 297 -5.15 1.60 1.78
N ALA A 298 -4.70 2.32 2.81
CA ALA A 298 -5.34 2.28 4.12
C ALA A 298 -6.76 2.88 4.11
N VAL A 299 -7.10 3.75 3.15
CA VAL A 299 -8.44 4.32 3.03
C VAL A 299 -9.48 3.25 2.65
N PRO A 300 -9.36 2.53 1.52
CA PRO A 300 -10.28 1.47 1.18
C PRO A 300 -10.08 0.20 2.01
N VAL A 301 -8.91 -0.06 2.59
CA VAL A 301 -8.71 -1.25 3.44
C VAL A 301 -9.25 -0.99 4.85
N ASN A 302 -8.98 0.16 5.46
CA ASN A 302 -9.34 0.41 6.86
C ASN A 302 -10.51 1.37 7.01
N ARG A 303 -10.38 2.58 6.48
CA ARG A 303 -11.26 3.70 6.80
C ARG A 303 -12.67 3.57 6.23
N TYR A 304 -12.80 3.13 4.97
CA TYR A 304 -14.09 3.01 4.30
C TYR A 304 -15.02 2.01 4.99
N ILE A 305 -14.48 1.02 5.70
CA ILE A 305 -15.24 0.01 6.46
C ILE A 305 -15.72 0.56 7.83
N GLY A 306 -15.91 1.88 7.93
CA GLY A 306 -16.55 2.53 9.06
C GLY A 306 -18.03 2.86 8.83
N PHE A 307 -18.80 3.00 9.92
CA PHE A 307 -20.20 3.41 9.89
C PHE A 307 -20.44 4.86 9.43
N GLY A 308 -19.38 5.65 9.28
CA GLY A 308 -19.44 6.98 8.65
C GLY A 308 -19.18 6.96 7.13
N TYR A 309 -18.91 5.79 6.54
CA TYR A 309 -18.48 5.64 5.16
C TYR A 309 -19.25 4.52 4.43
N TRP A 310 -18.57 3.47 3.97
CA TRP A 310 -19.15 2.42 3.12
C TRP A 310 -20.24 1.61 3.82
N LEU A 311 -20.18 1.54 5.16
CA LEU A 311 -21.17 0.87 6.01
C LEU A 311 -22.21 1.84 6.59
N ALA A 312 -22.22 3.11 6.18
CA ALA A 312 -23.20 4.07 6.66
C ALA A 312 -24.62 3.67 6.21
N PRO A 313 -25.64 3.75 7.10
CA PRO A 313 -27.02 3.45 6.73
C PRO A 313 -27.60 4.43 5.69
N GLU A 314 -27.01 5.62 5.54
CA GLU A 314 -27.37 6.62 4.54
C GLU A 314 -26.81 6.32 3.14
N ARG A 315 -25.85 5.39 3.02
CA ARG A 315 -25.25 5.04 1.73
C ARG A 315 -26.34 4.50 0.79
N GLY A 316 -26.34 5.01 -0.44
CA GLY A 316 -27.37 4.69 -1.44
C GLY A 316 -28.55 5.66 -1.47
N GLN A 317 -28.64 6.63 -0.55
CA GLN A 317 -29.67 7.68 -0.58
C GLN A 317 -29.36 8.80 -1.59
N PHE A 318 -28.10 9.01 -1.94
CA PHE A 318 -27.66 9.98 -2.95
C PHE A 318 -26.47 9.44 -3.76
N PRO A 319 -26.25 9.91 -5.02
CA PRO A 319 -25.09 9.53 -5.83
C PRO A 319 -23.76 9.95 -5.18
N LEU A 320 -22.80 9.04 -5.08
CA LEU A 320 -21.50 9.28 -4.48
C LEU A 320 -20.40 8.48 -5.20
N GLY A 321 -19.33 9.17 -5.58
CA GLY A 321 -18.09 8.56 -6.03
C GLY A 321 -17.21 8.13 -4.87
N TRP A 322 -16.64 6.94 -4.96
CA TRP A 322 -15.69 6.39 -4.01
C TRP A 322 -14.36 6.24 -4.74
N SER A 323 -13.38 7.06 -4.37
CA SER A 323 -12.06 6.92 -4.97
C SER A 323 -11.40 5.62 -4.45
N LEU A 324 -10.76 4.87 -5.33
CA LEU A 324 -10.09 3.61 -5.03
C LEU A 324 -8.80 3.52 -5.84
N THR A 325 -7.74 3.02 -5.24
CA THR A 325 -6.49 2.74 -5.96
C THR A 325 -6.69 1.52 -6.86
N PRO A 326 -6.40 1.63 -8.17
CA PRO A 326 -6.27 0.48 -9.06
C PRO A 326 -5.32 -0.61 -8.55
N ALA A 327 -4.37 -0.27 -7.65
CA ALA A 327 -3.48 -1.25 -7.03
C ALA A 327 -4.21 -2.32 -6.20
N LEU A 328 -5.45 -2.07 -5.75
CA LEU A 328 -6.27 -3.08 -5.05
C LEU A 328 -6.46 -4.36 -5.89
N ALA A 329 -6.46 -4.25 -7.23
CA ALA A 329 -6.57 -5.41 -8.13
C ALA A 329 -5.43 -6.42 -7.95
N THR A 330 -4.31 -5.99 -7.37
CA THR A 330 -3.13 -6.80 -7.12
C THR A 330 -2.92 -7.00 -5.62
N LEU A 331 -2.99 -5.94 -4.81
CA LEU A 331 -2.64 -5.97 -3.39
C LEU A 331 -3.79 -6.43 -2.48
N ALA A 332 -5.05 -6.26 -2.89
CA ALA A 332 -6.21 -6.73 -2.11
C ALA A 332 -7.41 -7.10 -3.01
N PRO A 333 -7.32 -8.13 -3.87
CA PRO A 333 -8.32 -8.38 -4.91
C PRO A 333 -9.69 -8.75 -4.34
N GLY A 334 -9.74 -9.43 -3.19
CA GLY A 334 -10.99 -9.72 -2.48
C GLY A 334 -11.68 -8.46 -1.93
N ILE A 335 -10.92 -7.42 -1.58
CA ILE A 335 -11.45 -6.12 -1.15
C ILE A 335 -12.03 -5.39 -2.37
N ALA A 336 -11.28 -5.31 -3.47
CA ALA A 336 -11.78 -4.75 -4.73
C ALA A 336 -13.08 -5.43 -5.19
N ALA A 337 -13.12 -6.77 -5.15
CA ALA A 337 -14.30 -7.55 -5.48
C ALA A 337 -15.49 -7.23 -4.57
N THR A 338 -15.26 -6.96 -3.29
CA THR A 338 -16.31 -6.60 -2.34
C THR A 338 -16.92 -5.23 -2.64
N TYR A 339 -16.09 -4.21 -2.91
CA TYR A 339 -16.57 -2.89 -3.33
C TYR A 339 -17.39 -2.99 -4.62
N LEU A 340 -16.89 -3.75 -5.59
CA LEU A 340 -17.57 -3.94 -6.86
C LEU A 340 -18.90 -4.70 -6.73
N ALA A 341 -18.95 -5.73 -5.88
CA ALA A 341 -20.15 -6.55 -5.68
C ALA A 341 -21.23 -5.84 -4.84
N ASN A 342 -20.83 -5.01 -3.88
CA ASN A 342 -21.74 -4.39 -2.92
C ASN A 342 -22.11 -2.95 -3.28
N ARG A 343 -21.62 -2.39 -4.40
CA ARG A 343 -22.01 -1.06 -4.88
C ARG A 343 -23.53 -0.99 -5.15
N THR A 344 -24.16 0.09 -4.72
CA THR A 344 -25.56 0.39 -5.04
C THR A 344 -25.65 1.06 -6.42
N ASP A 345 -26.87 1.30 -6.89
CA ASP A 345 -27.16 2.10 -8.08
C ASP A 345 -26.72 3.57 -7.97
N ARG A 346 -26.30 4.00 -6.77
CA ARG A 346 -25.86 5.36 -6.46
C ARG A 346 -24.36 5.44 -6.18
N ASP A 347 -23.64 4.32 -6.18
CA ASP A 347 -22.20 4.34 -5.97
C ASP A 347 -21.45 4.25 -7.29
N GLU A 348 -20.48 5.14 -7.46
CA GLU A 348 -19.50 5.06 -8.53
C GLU A 348 -18.13 4.73 -7.93
N LEU A 349 -17.43 3.75 -8.51
CA LEU A 349 -16.05 3.45 -8.13
C LEU A 349 -15.13 4.23 -9.07
N VAL A 350 -14.35 5.15 -8.51
CA VAL A 350 -13.50 6.07 -9.25
C VAL A 350 -12.04 5.67 -9.04
N GLY A 351 -11.32 5.36 -10.10
CA GLY A 351 -9.89 5.09 -9.98
C GLY A 351 -9.14 6.35 -9.59
N MET A 352 -8.35 6.31 -8.52
CA MET A 352 -7.60 7.47 -8.02
C MET A 352 -6.15 7.43 -8.53
N ILE A 353 -5.74 8.49 -9.21
CA ILE A 353 -4.43 8.83 -9.79
C ILE A 353 -3.92 7.85 -10.86
N GLY A 354 -3.86 6.57 -10.55
CA GLY A 354 -3.44 5.50 -11.44
C GLY A 354 -3.05 4.24 -10.67
N ILE A 355 -2.26 3.34 -11.27
CA ILE A 355 -1.73 2.14 -10.58
C ILE A 355 -0.93 2.42 -9.30
N GLY A 356 -0.59 3.68 -9.08
CA GLY A 356 -0.11 4.26 -7.83
C GLY A 356 -0.09 5.78 -7.99
N TYR A 357 0.34 6.46 -6.94
CA TYR A 357 0.53 7.90 -6.93
C TYR A 357 1.83 8.28 -7.65
N ALA A 358 1.68 8.94 -8.80
CA ALA A 358 2.75 9.65 -9.50
C ALA A 358 2.26 11.02 -9.99
N ASN A 359 3.18 12.00 -10.04
CA ASN A 359 3.02 13.19 -10.85
C ASN A 359 3.28 12.78 -12.30
N GLN A 360 2.20 12.54 -13.07
CA GLN A 360 2.31 11.90 -14.38
C GLN A 360 3.12 12.74 -15.38
N THR A 361 3.11 14.07 -15.23
CA THR A 361 3.90 14.98 -16.05
C THR A 361 5.40 14.91 -15.73
N ALA A 362 5.77 14.55 -14.50
CA ALA A 362 7.16 14.41 -14.04
C ALA A 362 7.79 13.06 -14.41
N LEU A 363 6.98 12.06 -14.80
CA LEU A 363 7.48 10.79 -15.32
C LEU A 363 8.33 11.03 -16.59
N PRO A 364 9.56 10.48 -16.67
CA PRO A 364 10.37 10.54 -17.89
C PRO A 364 9.63 9.99 -19.11
N ASP A 365 8.94 8.86 -18.92
CA ASP A 365 7.99 8.26 -19.87
C ASP A 365 6.71 7.79 -19.15
N PRO A 366 5.57 8.48 -19.32
CA PRO A 366 4.31 8.10 -18.68
C PRO A 366 3.59 6.93 -19.37
N THR A 367 4.09 6.43 -20.51
CA THR A 367 3.38 5.45 -21.35
C THR A 367 3.05 4.17 -20.58
N TYR A 368 4.04 3.61 -19.88
CA TYR A 368 3.83 2.40 -19.07
C TYR A 368 2.79 2.66 -17.97
N PHE A 369 2.99 3.71 -17.18
CA PHE A 369 2.13 4.05 -16.04
C PHE A 369 0.66 4.22 -16.47
N LEU A 370 0.41 4.96 -17.55
CA LEU A 370 -0.94 5.20 -18.05
C LEU A 370 -1.55 3.92 -18.66
N ALA A 371 -0.79 3.16 -19.45
CA ALA A 371 -1.30 1.91 -20.03
C ALA A 371 -1.68 0.89 -18.95
N ALA A 372 -0.82 0.71 -17.95
CA ALA A 372 -1.08 -0.16 -16.82
C ALA A 372 -2.22 0.37 -15.93
N THR A 373 -2.39 1.69 -15.82
CA THR A 373 -3.55 2.31 -15.15
C THR A 373 -4.84 1.90 -15.83
N TYR A 374 -4.94 2.09 -17.14
CA TYR A 374 -6.15 1.75 -17.87
C TYR A 374 -6.42 0.23 -17.88
N ASP A 375 -5.37 -0.61 -17.90
CA ASP A 375 -5.51 -2.07 -17.77
C ASP A 375 -6.04 -2.44 -16.37
N ALA A 376 -5.54 -1.81 -15.30
CA ALA A 376 -5.98 -2.05 -13.93
C ALA A 376 -7.42 -1.54 -13.67
N LEU A 377 -7.81 -0.41 -14.25
CA LEU A 377 -9.19 0.08 -14.22
C LEU A 377 -10.14 -0.92 -14.90
N ALA A 378 -9.79 -1.38 -16.11
CA ALA A 378 -10.58 -2.36 -16.84
C ALA A 378 -10.69 -3.69 -16.08
N ALA A 379 -9.59 -4.15 -15.48
CA ALA A 379 -9.56 -5.34 -14.62
C ALA A 379 -10.48 -5.18 -13.40
N SER A 380 -10.53 -3.99 -12.80
CA SER A 380 -11.34 -3.66 -11.63
C SER A 380 -12.77 -3.23 -11.96
N ARG A 381 -13.16 -3.23 -13.24
CA ARG A 381 -14.46 -2.75 -13.74
C ARG A 381 -14.77 -1.30 -13.34
N MET A 382 -13.72 -0.48 -13.29
CA MET A 382 -13.80 0.98 -13.14
C MET A 382 -13.58 1.64 -14.51
N SER A 383 -14.27 2.74 -14.76
CA SER A 383 -14.16 3.50 -16.02
C SER A 383 -13.97 5.00 -15.82
N SER A 384 -14.10 5.50 -14.59
CA SER A 384 -13.81 6.89 -14.23
C SER A 384 -12.45 6.98 -13.55
N LEU A 385 -11.65 8.00 -13.93
CA LEU A 385 -10.30 8.22 -13.42
C LEU A 385 -10.20 9.62 -12.83
N TRP A 386 -9.67 9.74 -11.61
CA TRP A 386 -9.39 11.01 -10.96
C TRP A 386 -7.89 11.24 -10.89
N LEU A 387 -7.37 12.22 -11.62
CA LEU A 387 -5.95 12.57 -11.66
C LEU A 387 -5.62 13.69 -10.67
N ILE A 388 -4.42 13.63 -10.09
CA ILE A 388 -3.79 14.73 -9.34
C ILE A 388 -2.41 14.96 -9.94
N ASP A 389 -2.21 16.15 -10.51
CA ASP A 389 -0.91 16.69 -10.92
C ASP A 389 -1.13 18.17 -11.28
N LEU A 390 -0.40 19.08 -10.64
CA LEU A 390 -0.59 20.52 -10.83
C LEU A 390 -0.28 20.97 -12.28
N ALA A 391 0.71 20.34 -12.93
CA ALA A 391 1.11 20.71 -14.28
C ALA A 391 0.11 20.26 -15.36
N LEU A 392 -0.87 19.42 -15.01
CA LEU A 392 -2.02 19.13 -15.89
C LEU A 392 -3.05 20.27 -15.92
N VAL A 393 -3.03 21.18 -14.93
CA VAL A 393 -3.86 22.40 -14.91
C VAL A 393 -3.07 23.61 -15.40
N VAL A 394 -1.83 23.73 -14.93
CA VAL A 394 -0.93 24.84 -15.27
C VAL A 394 0.11 24.35 -16.26
N ARG A 395 -0.26 24.35 -17.55
CA ARG A 395 0.58 23.84 -18.64
C ARG A 395 1.99 24.43 -18.64
N GLU A 396 2.16 25.66 -18.21
CA GLU A 396 3.43 26.38 -18.15
C GLU A 396 4.46 25.73 -17.22
N LEU A 397 4.02 24.96 -16.22
CA LEU A 397 4.92 24.27 -15.30
C LEU A 397 5.69 23.13 -15.98
N ASN A 398 5.04 22.43 -16.92
CA ASN A 398 5.66 21.37 -17.70
C ASN A 398 4.89 21.13 -19.02
N PRO A 399 5.12 21.95 -20.07
CA PRO A 399 4.33 21.90 -21.29
C PRO A 399 4.40 20.54 -22.00
N GLU A 400 5.59 19.93 -22.03
CA GLU A 400 5.80 18.64 -22.70
C GLU A 400 5.13 17.49 -21.94
N GLY A 401 5.26 17.45 -20.61
CA GLY A 401 4.57 16.48 -19.76
C GLY A 401 3.05 16.62 -19.87
N HIS A 402 2.55 17.85 -19.78
CA HIS A 402 1.12 18.17 -19.95
C HIS A 402 0.56 17.64 -21.28
N ASP A 403 1.20 17.99 -22.40
CA ASP A 403 0.70 17.63 -23.73
C ASP A 403 0.76 16.10 -23.95
N ARG A 404 1.81 15.43 -23.46
CA ARG A 404 1.93 13.95 -23.52
C ARG A 404 0.83 13.25 -22.75
N VAL A 405 0.60 13.65 -21.50
CA VAL A 405 -0.41 13.01 -20.63
C VAL A 405 -1.82 13.25 -21.17
N TRP A 406 -2.16 14.48 -21.54
CA TRP A 406 -3.50 14.77 -22.09
C TRP A 406 -3.76 14.11 -23.44
N ALA A 407 -2.74 13.94 -24.29
CA ALA A 407 -2.87 13.16 -25.52
C ALA A 407 -3.20 11.69 -25.21
N ALA A 408 -2.53 11.08 -24.24
CA ALA A 408 -2.78 9.69 -23.83
C ALA A 408 -4.17 9.51 -23.19
N VAL A 409 -4.58 10.44 -22.32
CA VAL A 409 -5.92 10.45 -21.70
C VAL A 409 -7.00 10.60 -22.77
N SER A 410 -6.83 11.52 -23.72
CA SER A 410 -7.78 11.73 -24.83
C SER A 410 -7.89 10.49 -25.71
N ALA A 411 -6.77 9.82 -25.99
CA ALA A 411 -6.76 8.57 -26.74
C ALA A 411 -7.47 7.44 -26.00
N ALA A 412 -7.26 7.30 -24.69
CA ALA A 412 -7.94 6.30 -23.87
C ALA A 412 -9.46 6.52 -23.83
N TYR A 413 -9.91 7.78 -23.70
CA TYR A 413 -11.31 8.15 -23.79
C TYR A 413 -11.91 7.82 -25.17
N ALA A 414 -11.23 8.21 -26.26
CA ALA A 414 -11.68 7.92 -27.63
C ALA A 414 -11.76 6.41 -27.95
N GLN A 415 -10.97 5.59 -27.26
CA GLN A 415 -10.98 4.12 -27.36
C GLN A 415 -12.02 3.45 -26.44
N GLY A 416 -12.79 4.22 -25.67
CA GLY A 416 -13.77 3.69 -24.71
C GLY A 416 -13.13 2.99 -23.51
N ARG A 417 -11.87 3.32 -23.18
CA ARG A 417 -11.19 2.80 -21.98
C ARG A 417 -11.56 3.58 -20.72
N LEU A 418 -12.09 4.79 -20.89
CA LEU A 418 -12.55 5.69 -19.83
C LEU A 418 -13.90 6.28 -20.22
N ASP A 419 -14.79 6.43 -19.24
CA ASP A 419 -16.05 7.17 -19.38
C ASP A 419 -15.89 8.65 -19.03
N GLY A 420 -14.87 8.99 -18.22
CA GLY A 420 -14.59 10.36 -17.82
C GLY A 420 -13.32 10.50 -16.98
N VAL A 421 -12.84 11.74 -16.89
CA VAL A 421 -11.70 12.11 -16.04
C VAL A 421 -12.09 13.27 -15.14
N VAL A 422 -11.81 13.13 -13.85
CA VAL A 422 -11.80 14.22 -12.86
C VAL A 422 -10.34 14.62 -12.64
N HIS A 423 -10.07 15.91 -12.47
CA HIS A 423 -8.72 16.38 -12.18
C HIS A 423 -8.69 17.34 -10.99
N GLY A 424 -7.70 17.15 -10.12
CA GLY A 424 -7.28 18.10 -9.10
C GLY A 424 -7.89 17.86 -7.72
N TYR A 425 -7.23 18.44 -6.72
CA TYR A 425 -7.73 18.77 -5.40
C TYR A 425 -7.44 20.24 -5.15
N ASN A 426 -8.45 21.11 -5.30
CA ASN A 426 -8.28 22.45 -4.76
C ASN A 426 -8.51 22.36 -3.25
N TYR A 427 -7.44 22.51 -2.47
CA TYR A 427 -7.60 23.18 -1.17
C TYR A 427 -8.16 24.56 -1.50
N PHE A 428 -9.47 24.77 -1.31
CA PHE A 428 -10.02 26.12 -1.17
C PHE A 428 -9.54 26.70 0.18
N GLY A 429 -8.22 26.78 0.37
CA GLY A 429 -7.57 27.57 1.38
C GLY A 429 -7.31 28.94 0.77
N SER A 430 -8.24 29.87 1.03
CA SER A 430 -8.21 31.27 0.59
C SER A 430 -8.05 31.48 -0.92
N LEU A 431 -9.18 31.63 -1.63
CA LEU A 431 -9.21 32.69 -2.64
C LEU A 431 -8.71 33.97 -1.95
N PRO A 432 -7.73 34.70 -2.51
CA PRO A 432 -7.42 36.03 -1.98
C PRO A 432 -8.74 36.81 -1.94
N PRO A 433 -9.03 37.57 -0.86
CA PRO A 433 -10.23 38.38 -0.84
C PRO A 433 -10.26 39.24 -2.09
N GLU A 434 -11.40 39.29 -2.77
CA GLU A 434 -11.57 40.15 -3.94
C GLU A 434 -11.04 41.55 -3.62
N PRO A 435 -10.30 42.20 -4.54
CA PRO A 435 -9.85 43.56 -4.33
C PRO A 435 -11.09 44.45 -4.11
N ALA A 436 -11.10 45.13 -2.96
CA ALA A 436 -12.16 46.03 -2.52
C ALA A 436 -12.33 47.26 -3.42
#